data_AF-A0A2U9BK40-F1
#
_entry.id   AF-A0A2U9BK40-F1
#
_cell.length_a   1.000
_cell.length_b   1.000
_cell.length_c   1.000
_cell.angle_alpha   90.00
_cell.angle_beta   90.00
_cell.angle_gamma   90.00
#
_symmetry.space_group_name_H-M   'P 1'
#
loop_
_entity.id
_entity.type
_entity.pdbx_description
1 polymer ?
#
loop_
_entity_poly.entity_id
_entity_poly.type
_entity_poly.pdbx_seq_one_letter_code
_entity_poly.pdbx_strand_id
1 'polypeptide(L)'
;MASPVNHPELNPALLPLDWLVGTWESDVPGKGVFPTITPFRYTETLHFSHVGQPILNFTFNAFHVESKMPLHRECGFIRMQPETNKVAFIIAQNSGNGGFTYVYIC
;
A
#
# COMPACT_ATOMS: atom_id res chain seq x y z
N MET A 1 3.46 26.76 -17.96
CA MET A 1 4.39 25.70 -18.38
C MET A 1 4.63 24.82 -17.17
N ALA A 2 4.29 23.54 -17.21
CA ALA A 2 4.61 22.63 -16.11
C ALA A 2 6.12 22.36 -16.14
N SER A 3 6.81 22.59 -15.02
CA SER A 3 8.22 22.23 -14.86
C SER A 3 8.40 20.73 -15.16
N PRO A 4 9.54 20.30 -15.73
CA PRO A 4 9.81 18.88 -15.87
C PRO A 4 9.81 18.27 -14.46
N VAL A 5 8.85 17.38 -14.20
CA VAL A 5 8.81 16.62 -12.96
C VAL A 5 10.03 15.72 -12.99
N ASN A 6 11.06 16.10 -12.25
CA ASN A 6 12.24 15.25 -12.08
C ASN A 6 11.80 14.06 -11.21
N HIS A 7 11.50 12.94 -11.84
CA HIS A 7 11.21 11.71 -11.14
C HIS A 7 12.54 11.18 -10.59
N PRO A 8 12.72 11.09 -9.26
CA PRO A 8 13.96 10.54 -8.70
C PRO A 8 14.11 9.10 -9.18
N GLU A 9 15.34 8.70 -9.52
CA GLU A 9 15.62 7.31 -9.90
C GLU A 9 15.33 6.33 -8.75
N LEU A 10 14.96 5.10 -9.08
CA LEU A 10 14.70 4.06 -8.09
C LEU A 10 16.01 3.68 -7.40
N ASN A 11 16.00 3.60 -6.07
CA ASN A 11 17.16 3.17 -5.31
C ASN A 11 17.53 1.72 -5.66
N PRO A 12 18.81 1.37 -5.92
CA PRO A 12 19.22 0.00 -6.23
C PRO A 12 18.78 -1.04 -5.19
N ALA A 13 18.68 -0.65 -3.91
CA ALA A 13 18.19 -1.53 -2.85
C ALA A 13 16.72 -1.94 -3.01
N LEU A 14 15.94 -1.23 -3.84
CA LEU A 14 14.54 -1.51 -4.13
C LEU A 14 14.32 -2.25 -5.46
N LEU A 15 15.37 -2.54 -6.23
CA LEU A 15 15.23 -3.29 -7.50
C LEU A 15 14.47 -4.61 -7.34
N PRO A 16 14.59 -5.38 -6.24
CA PRO A 16 13.79 -6.60 -6.05
C PRO A 16 12.28 -6.35 -5.87
N LEU A 17 11.88 -5.10 -5.63
CA LEU A 17 10.50 -4.66 -5.41
C LEU A 17 10.04 -3.67 -6.50
N ASP A 18 10.79 -3.52 -7.60
CA ASP A 18 10.48 -2.60 -8.68
C ASP A 18 9.09 -2.85 -9.28
N TRP A 19 8.71 -4.13 -9.35
CA TRP A 19 7.44 -4.61 -9.85
C TRP A 19 6.24 -4.15 -9.02
N LEU A 20 6.42 -3.64 -7.79
CA LEU A 20 5.34 -3.06 -7.01
C LEU A 20 5.03 -1.62 -7.41
N VAL A 21 6.00 -0.89 -7.96
CA VAL A 21 5.89 0.55 -8.21
C VAL A 21 4.81 0.83 -9.24
N GLY A 22 3.84 1.67 -8.88
CA GLY A 22 2.70 2.00 -9.72
C GLY A 22 1.38 2.00 -8.98
N THR A 23 0.30 2.00 -9.75
CA THR A 23 -1.07 1.94 -9.23
C THR A 23 -1.68 0.60 -9.61
N TRP A 24 -2.31 -0.04 -8.64
CA TRP A 24 -2.95 -1.35 -8.79
C TRP A 24 -4.41 -1.24 -8.40
N GLU A 25 -5.24 -1.93 -9.16
CA GLU A 25 -6.63 -2.16 -8.86
C GLU A 25 -6.96 -3.58 -9.33
N SER A 26 -7.85 -4.27 -8.62
CA SER A 26 -8.30 -5.61 -9.00
C SER A 26 -9.42 -5.52 -10.03
N ASP A 27 -9.37 -6.35 -11.07
CA ASP A 27 -10.45 -6.49 -12.06
C ASP A 27 -11.77 -6.96 -11.43
N VAL A 28 -11.67 -7.76 -10.36
CA VAL A 28 -12.82 -8.31 -9.63
C VAL A 28 -12.85 -7.73 -8.22
N PRO A 29 -14.02 -7.27 -7.72
CA PRO A 29 -14.12 -6.78 -6.36
C PRO A 29 -13.74 -7.81 -5.29
N GLY A 30 -13.01 -7.34 -4.28
CA GLY A 30 -12.68 -8.07 -3.07
C GLY A 30 -13.93 -8.46 -2.27
N LYS A 31 -13.76 -9.44 -1.37
CA LYS A 31 -14.83 -9.94 -0.50
C LYS A 31 -14.39 -9.90 0.95
N GLY A 32 -15.03 -9.05 1.75
CA GLY A 32 -14.85 -9.01 3.19
C GLY A 32 -15.77 -10.05 3.85
N VAL A 33 -15.20 -10.96 4.64
CA VAL A 33 -15.95 -11.97 5.40
C VAL A 33 -15.34 -12.09 6.78
N PHE A 34 -16.16 -11.98 7.82
CA PHE A 34 -15.78 -12.26 9.20
C PHE A 34 -16.99 -12.81 9.97
N PRO A 35 -16.83 -13.71 10.96
CA PRO A 35 -17.97 -14.39 11.59
C PRO A 35 -19.05 -13.48 12.21
N THR A 36 -18.67 -12.26 12.63
CA THR A 36 -19.56 -11.32 13.32
C THR A 36 -20.10 -10.19 12.44
N ILE A 37 -19.75 -10.15 11.14
CA ILE A 37 -20.19 -9.10 10.22
C ILE A 37 -20.85 -9.70 8.98
N THR A 38 -21.81 -8.98 8.40
CA THR A 38 -22.39 -9.37 7.11
C THR A 38 -21.32 -9.30 6.02
N PRO A 39 -21.17 -10.35 5.19
CA PRO A 39 -20.25 -10.32 4.06
C PRO A 39 -20.51 -9.12 3.14
N PHE A 40 -19.45 -8.46 2.68
CA PHE A 40 -19.55 -7.30 1.79
C PHE A 40 -18.52 -7.38 0.66
N ARG A 41 -18.72 -6.55 -0.37
CA ARG A 41 -17.81 -6.42 -1.51
C ARG A 41 -17.18 -5.04 -1.53
N TYR A 42 -15.91 -4.95 -1.89
CA TYR A 42 -15.19 -3.69 -2.00
C TYR A 42 -14.26 -3.67 -3.22
N THR A 43 -14.04 -2.47 -3.78
CA THR A 43 -12.89 -2.21 -4.66
C THR A 43 -11.76 -1.63 -3.82
N GLU A 44 -10.52 -1.80 -4.27
CA GLU A 44 -9.36 -1.25 -3.58
C GLU A 44 -8.35 -0.75 -4.58
N THR A 45 -7.90 0.49 -4.39
CA THR A 45 -6.81 1.09 -5.17
C THR A 45 -5.57 1.13 -4.30
N LEU A 46 -4.52 0.46 -4.76
CA LEU A 46 -3.22 0.46 -4.13
C LEU A 46 -2.29 1.35 -4.95
N HIS A 47 -1.49 2.16 -4.28
CA HIS A 47 -0.51 3.00 -4.93
C HIS A 47 0.83 2.86 -4.23
N PHE A 48 1.86 2.49 -4.97
CA PHE A 48 3.24 2.38 -4.51
C PHE A 48 4.11 3.40 -5.25
N SER A 49 4.89 4.16 -4.49
CA SER A 49 5.77 5.19 -5.03
C SER A 49 7.10 5.23 -4.27
N HIS A 50 8.08 5.97 -4.80
CA HIS A 50 9.36 6.21 -4.15
C HIS A 50 9.82 7.64 -4.38
N VAL A 51 10.77 8.06 -3.56
CA VAL A 51 11.43 9.38 -3.66
C VAL A 51 12.96 9.24 -3.77
N GLY A 52 13.45 8.07 -4.19
CA GLY A 52 14.89 7.75 -4.36
C GLY A 52 15.59 7.21 -3.12
N GLN A 53 14.90 7.19 -1.98
CA GLN A 53 15.33 6.51 -0.76
C GLN A 53 15.13 4.99 -0.89
N PRO A 54 15.80 4.14 -0.08
CA PRO A 54 15.59 2.68 -0.04
C PRO A 54 14.28 2.31 0.68
N ILE A 55 13.21 3.02 0.34
CA ILE A 55 11.88 2.95 0.96
C ILE A 55 10.83 3.13 -0.14
N LEU A 56 9.85 2.24 -0.19
CA LEU A 56 8.61 2.44 -0.95
C LEU A 56 7.56 3.07 -0.03
N ASN A 57 6.88 4.09 -0.52
CA ASN A 57 5.66 4.62 0.08
C ASN A 57 4.48 3.83 -0.49
N PHE A 58 3.47 3.55 0.33
CA PHE A 58 2.24 2.95 -0.17
C PHE A 58 0.99 3.61 0.41
N THR A 59 -0.11 3.54 -0.34
CA THR A 59 -1.46 3.82 0.15
C THR A 59 -2.44 2.80 -0.40
N PHE A 60 -3.29 2.23 0.45
CA PHE A 60 -4.39 1.35 0.07
C PHE A 60 -5.70 2.02 0.44
N ASN A 61 -6.62 2.13 -0.52
CA ASN A 61 -7.89 2.82 -0.34
C ASN A 61 -9.03 1.93 -0.82
N ALA A 62 -9.81 1.41 0.13
CA ALA A 62 -10.97 0.58 -0.16
C ALA A 62 -12.25 1.41 -0.27
N PHE A 63 -13.14 1.00 -1.17
CA PHE A 63 -14.45 1.60 -1.39
C PHE A 63 -15.52 0.52 -1.51
N HIS A 64 -16.72 0.81 -1.03
CA HIS A 64 -17.86 -0.09 -1.23
C HIS A 64 -18.24 -0.14 -2.72
N VAL A 65 -18.45 -1.34 -3.28
CA VAL A 65 -18.66 -1.52 -4.72
C VAL A 65 -19.85 -0.72 -5.26
N GLU A 66 -20.98 -0.76 -4.56
CA GLU A 66 -22.22 -0.14 -5.02
C GLU A 66 -22.30 1.34 -4.66
N SER A 67 -22.29 1.66 -3.36
CA SER A 67 -22.43 3.03 -2.86
C SER A 67 -21.22 3.94 -3.10
N LYS A 68 -20.06 3.38 -3.49
CA LYS A 68 -18.78 4.10 -3.64
C LYS A 68 -18.31 4.82 -2.38
N MET A 69 -18.90 4.49 -1.22
CA MET A 69 -18.50 5.07 0.05
C MET A 69 -17.09 4.59 0.42
N PRO A 70 -16.21 5.49 0.92
CA PRO A 70 -14.92 5.10 1.46
C PRO A 70 -15.08 4.09 2.60
N LEU A 71 -14.24 3.04 2.60
CA LEU A 71 -14.16 2.02 3.65
C LEU A 71 -12.81 2.12 4.38
N HIS A 72 -12.05 1.02 4.39
CA HIS A 72 -10.74 0.93 5.01
C HIS A 72 -9.69 1.74 4.25
N ARG A 73 -8.73 2.32 4.97
CA ARG A 73 -7.58 3.01 4.39
C ARG A 73 -6.32 2.66 5.16
N GLU A 74 -5.27 2.38 4.41
CA GLU A 74 -3.93 2.13 4.95
C GLU A 74 -2.90 2.99 4.24
N CYS A 75 -1.85 3.39 4.95
CA CYS A 75 -0.68 3.98 4.33
C CYS A 75 0.58 3.71 5.15
N GLY A 76 1.73 3.90 4.52
CA GLY A 76 3.01 3.89 5.20
C GLY A 76 4.16 3.53 4.28
N PHE A 77 5.07 2.70 4.77
CA PHE A 77 6.36 2.44 4.14
C PHE A 77 6.72 0.96 4.07
N ILE A 78 7.39 0.55 2.99
CA ILE A 78 8.12 -0.73 2.91
C ILE A 78 9.61 -0.38 2.86
N ARG A 79 10.36 -0.85 3.85
CA ARG A 79 11.82 -0.67 3.91
C ARG A 79 12.50 -1.99 3.59
N MET A 80 13.44 -1.97 2.65
CA MET A 80 14.26 -3.15 2.36
C MET A 80 15.58 -3.06 3.13
N GLN A 81 15.98 -4.14 3.80
CA GLN A 81 17.33 -4.23 4.35
C GLN A 81 18.31 -4.51 3.20
N PRO A 82 19.32 -3.65 2.96
CA PRO A 82 20.25 -3.81 1.86
C PRO A 82 20.92 -5.20 1.85
N GLU A 83 21.16 -5.75 0.65
CA GLU A 83 21.84 -7.03 0.42
C GLU A 83 21.12 -8.26 1.04
N THR A 84 19.85 -8.12 1.39
CA THR A 84 19.02 -9.21 1.92
C THR A 84 17.65 -9.22 1.24
N ASN A 85 16.87 -10.27 1.47
CA ASN A 85 15.45 -10.31 1.08
C ASN A 85 14.51 -9.89 2.23
N LYS A 86 15.05 -9.23 3.26
CA LYS A 86 14.26 -8.84 4.41
C LYS A 86 13.61 -7.49 4.17
N VAL A 87 12.31 -7.41 4.38
CA VAL A 87 11.57 -6.15 4.29
C VAL A 87 10.84 -5.89 5.60
N ALA A 88 10.80 -4.63 6.01
CA ALA A 88 9.97 -4.16 7.09
C ALA A 88 8.79 -3.37 6.51
N PHE A 89 7.58 -3.88 6.70
CA PHE A 89 6.35 -3.16 6.35
C PHE A 89 5.96 -2.25 7.52
N ILE A 90 5.54 -1.01 7.29
CA ILE A 90 5.20 -0.05 8.35
C ILE A 90 3.86 0.56 7.96
N ILE A 91 2.80 0.29 8.72
CA ILE A 91 1.42 0.58 8.30
C ILE A 91 0.68 1.39 9.36
N ALA A 92 -0.02 2.44 8.94
CA ALA A 92 -1.07 3.12 9.70
C ALA A 92 -2.43 2.86 9.05
N GLN A 93 -3.46 2.62 9.88
CA GLN A 93 -4.82 2.30 9.43
C GLN A 93 -5.84 3.32 9.97
N ASN A 94 -6.90 3.62 9.21
CA ASN A 94 -7.91 4.62 9.60
C ASN A 94 -8.91 4.14 10.67
N SER A 95 -8.98 2.85 10.96
CA SER A 95 -9.94 2.24 11.90
C SER A 95 -9.65 2.55 13.37
N GLY A 96 -8.46 3.06 13.70
CA GLY A 96 -8.12 3.52 15.05
C GLY A 96 -8.09 2.43 16.12
N ASN A 97 -8.20 1.15 15.75
CA ASN A 97 -8.08 0.01 16.67
C ASN A 97 -6.63 -0.11 17.17
N GLY A 98 -6.35 0.63 18.25
CA GLY A 98 -5.30 0.45 19.25
C GLY A 98 -4.02 -0.29 18.85
N GLY A 99 -3.01 0.48 18.44
CA GLY A 99 -1.60 0.12 18.69
C GLY A 99 -0.79 -0.20 17.44
N PHE A 100 0.10 0.73 17.11
CA PHE A 100 1.39 0.54 16.44
C PHE A 100 1.40 -0.21 15.11
N THR A 101 1.85 0.51 14.07
CA THR A 101 2.72 0.00 13.01
C THR A 101 2.90 -1.52 13.02
N TYR A 102 2.17 -2.24 12.18
CA TYR A 102 2.51 -3.63 11.93
C TYR A 102 3.86 -3.68 11.24
N VAL A 103 4.93 -3.96 12.00
CA VAL A 103 6.24 -4.28 11.43
C VAL A 103 6.26 -5.75 11.05
N TYR A 104 5.82 -6.06 9.83
CA TYR A 104 6.10 -7.38 9.26
C TYR A 104 7.54 -7.38 8.80
N ILE A 105 8.39 -8.18 9.46
CA ILE A 105 9.71 -8.55 8.96
C ILE A 105 9.55 -9.93 8.33
N CYS A 106 9.50 -10.01 7.00
CA CYS A 106 9.68 -11.29 6.30
C CYS A 106 11.16 -11.51 5.97
#